data_AF-A0A956HAW1-F1
#
_entry.id   AF-A0A956HAW1-F1
#
_cell.length_a   1.000
_cell.length_b   1.000
_cell.length_c   1.000
_cell.angle_alpha   90.00
_cell.angle_beta   90.00
_cell.angle_gamma   90.00
#
_symmetry.space_group_name_H-M   'P 1'
#
loop_
_entity.id
_entity.type
_entity.pdbx_description
1 polymer ?
#
loop_
_entity_poly.entity_id
_entity_poly.type
_entity_poly.pdbx_seq_one_letter_code
_entity_poly.pdbx_strand_id
1 'polypeptide(L)'
;LFQRHFEAIERFFANKVDRDIEELVQETFARCVSASERFEGRASFRTFLFGVAHRVLLESFRRKHHHQPLDLETQSAVDLGAGPSSILAERQEKRVLLEGLRRIPVDLQVVLELHYWEGLTGAELSEILGIPEATAYSRIRRAKQLLDKALRRVAASPAVLRNTASNLDRWAASIRADLELGQRVN
;
A
#
# COMPACT_ATOMS: atom_id res chain seq x y z
N LEU A 1 -1.96 -10.05 18.85
CA LEU A 1 -2.51 -10.01 17.48
C LEU A 1 -2.47 -8.61 16.89
N PHE A 2 -3.15 -7.63 17.50
CA PHE A 2 -3.20 -6.23 17.00
C PHE A 2 -1.84 -5.54 16.90
N GLN A 3 -1.00 -5.64 17.94
CA GLN A 3 0.33 -5.01 17.97
C GLN A 3 1.25 -5.50 16.83
N ARG A 4 1.11 -6.78 16.42
CA ARG A 4 1.87 -7.38 15.30
C ARG A 4 1.45 -6.86 13.93
N HIS A 5 0.24 -6.32 13.80
CA HIS A 5 -0.31 -5.84 12.54
C HIS A 5 -0.41 -4.31 12.46
N PHE A 6 -0.23 -3.61 13.58
CA PHE A 6 -0.36 -2.15 13.66
C PHE A 6 0.57 -1.44 12.68
N GLU A 7 1.88 -1.74 12.72
CA GLU A 7 2.88 -1.13 11.83
C GLU A 7 2.58 -1.39 10.34
N ALA A 8 2.07 -2.58 10.01
CA ALA A 8 1.73 -2.93 8.64
C ALA A 8 0.54 -2.09 8.14
N ILE A 9 -0.45 -1.84 9.01
CA ILE A 9 -1.63 -1.04 8.67
C ILE A 9 -1.29 0.46 8.66
N GLU A 10 -0.47 0.93 9.60
CA GLU A 10 0.03 2.30 9.60
C GLU A 10 0.80 2.60 8.30
N ARG A 11 1.72 1.70 7.91
CA ARG A 11 2.43 1.83 6.63
C ARG A 11 1.49 1.75 5.43
N PHE A 12 0.47 0.89 5.48
CA PHE A 12 -0.55 0.83 4.45
C PHE A 12 -1.25 2.18 4.28
N PHE A 13 -1.36 3.04 5.29
CA PHE A 13 -1.92 4.38 5.09
C PHE A 13 -0.84 5.43 4.75
N ALA A 14 0.31 5.37 5.42
CA ALA A 14 1.33 6.42 5.44
C ALA A 14 1.86 6.86 4.06
N ASN A 15 1.90 5.96 3.08
CA ASN A 15 2.38 6.32 1.73
C ASN A 15 1.25 6.75 0.76
N LYS A 16 0.00 6.84 1.22
CA LYS A 16 -1.17 7.26 0.41
C LYS A 16 -1.89 8.47 0.96
N VAL A 17 -1.84 8.67 2.27
CA VAL A 17 -2.45 9.82 2.96
C VAL A 17 -1.40 10.55 3.79
N ASP A 18 -1.66 11.83 4.07
CA ASP A 18 -0.78 12.74 4.79
C ASP A 18 -1.22 13.07 6.21
N ARG A 19 -2.47 12.73 6.56
CA ARG A 19 -3.11 13.05 7.84
C ARG A 19 -4.01 11.90 8.30
N ASP A 20 -4.41 11.97 9.57
CA ASP A 20 -5.41 11.10 10.19
C ASP A 20 -5.06 9.60 10.13
N ILE A 21 -3.77 9.27 9.97
CA ILE A 21 -3.30 7.88 9.80
C ILE A 21 -3.68 7.04 11.02
N GLU A 22 -3.46 7.55 12.22
CA GLU A 22 -3.84 6.87 13.47
C GLU A 22 -5.35 6.60 13.54
N GLU A 23 -6.17 7.56 13.12
CA GLU A 23 -7.63 7.40 13.08
C GLU A 23 -8.04 6.32 12.07
N LEU A 24 -7.43 6.29 10.87
CA LEU A 24 -7.69 5.26 9.86
C LEU A 24 -7.25 3.86 10.34
N VAL A 25 -6.13 3.77 11.08
CA VAL A 25 -5.66 2.52 11.69
C VAL A 25 -6.66 2.05 12.76
N GLN A 26 -7.07 2.94 13.67
CA GLN A 26 -8.05 2.63 14.71
C GLN A 26 -9.38 2.18 14.12
N GLU A 27 -9.89 2.91 13.12
CA GLU A 27 -11.13 2.58 12.41
C GLU A 27 -11.04 1.20 11.73
N THR A 28 -9.90 0.90 11.10
CA THR A 28 -9.65 -0.40 10.48
C THR A 28 -9.76 -1.53 11.51
N PHE A 29 -9.10 -1.40 12.66
CA PHE A 29 -9.15 -2.43 13.69
C PHE A 29 -10.50 -2.52 14.40
N ALA A 30 -11.17 -1.39 14.64
CA ALA A 30 -12.54 -1.36 15.18
C ALA A 30 -13.50 -2.14 14.29
N ARG A 31 -13.48 -1.87 12.97
CA ARG A 31 -14.28 -2.61 11.99
C ARG A 31 -13.92 -4.10 11.94
N CYS A 32 -12.64 -4.45 12.03
CA CYS A 32 -12.23 -5.84 12.10
C CYS A 32 -12.77 -6.56 13.34
N VAL A 33 -12.76 -5.91 14.51
CA VAL A 33 -13.34 -6.48 15.74
C VAL A 33 -14.85 -6.69 15.57
N SER A 34 -15.58 -5.68 15.10
CA SER A 34 -17.03 -5.78 14.91
C SER A 34 -17.44 -6.82 13.85
N ALA A 35 -16.59 -7.06 12.85
CA ALA A 35 -16.85 -8.04 11.81
C ALA A 35 -16.25 -9.43 12.10
N SER A 36 -15.45 -9.57 13.16
CA SER A 36 -14.75 -10.83 13.50
C SER A 36 -15.71 -11.97 13.84
N GLU A 37 -16.87 -11.68 14.42
CA GLU A 37 -17.91 -12.67 14.71
C GLU A 37 -18.51 -13.30 13.44
N ARG A 38 -18.39 -12.62 12.30
CA ARG A 38 -18.86 -13.07 10.98
C ARG A 38 -17.73 -13.57 10.09
N PHE A 39 -16.50 -13.62 10.61
CA PHE A 39 -15.36 -14.10 9.85
C PHE A 39 -15.39 -15.62 9.78
N GLU A 40 -15.87 -16.15 8.66
CA GLU A 40 -16.05 -17.58 8.41
C GLU A 40 -14.74 -18.34 8.13
N GLY A 41 -13.57 -17.71 8.33
CA GLY A 41 -12.26 -18.34 8.08
C GLY A 41 -11.96 -18.67 6.61
N ARG A 42 -12.76 -18.13 5.67
CA ARG A 42 -12.62 -18.39 4.23
C ARG A 42 -11.38 -17.74 3.59
N ALA A 43 -10.81 -16.73 4.24
CA ALA A 43 -9.59 -16.04 3.84
C ALA A 43 -8.59 -16.06 5.00
N SER A 44 -7.34 -15.70 4.76
CA SER A 44 -6.41 -15.45 5.87
C SER A 44 -6.87 -14.21 6.66
N PHE A 45 -6.57 -14.14 7.96
CA PHE A 45 -6.85 -12.93 8.75
C PHE A 45 -6.17 -11.69 8.14
N ARG A 46 -5.00 -11.87 7.52
CA ARG A 46 -4.26 -10.80 6.84
C ARG A 46 -5.03 -10.27 5.62
N THR A 47 -5.57 -11.15 4.80
CA THR A 47 -6.42 -10.79 3.65
C THR A 47 -7.65 -10.03 4.11
N PHE A 48 -8.32 -10.51 5.16
CA PHE A 48 -9.46 -9.83 5.76
C PHE A 48 -9.12 -8.43 6.28
N LEU A 49 -8.03 -8.32 7.04
CA LEU A 49 -7.56 -7.07 7.62
C LEU A 49 -7.26 -6.01 6.54
N PHE A 50 -6.51 -6.38 5.49
CA PHE A 50 -6.22 -5.45 4.39
C PHE A 50 -7.44 -5.15 3.52
N GLY A 51 -8.41 -6.07 3.44
CA GLY A 51 -9.72 -5.81 2.85
C GLY A 51 -10.48 -4.70 3.58
N VAL A 52 -10.46 -4.71 4.92
CA VAL A 52 -11.06 -3.64 5.73
C VAL A 52 -10.26 -2.34 5.57
N ALA A 53 -8.93 -2.39 5.67
CA ALA A 53 -8.07 -1.20 5.51
C ALA A 53 -8.26 -0.53 4.15
N HIS A 54 -8.37 -1.32 3.08
CA HIS A 54 -8.63 -0.82 1.74
C HIS A 54 -9.97 -0.08 1.66
N ARG A 55 -11.05 -0.63 2.22
CA ARG A 55 -12.35 0.06 2.26
C ARG A 55 -12.27 1.39 3.03
N VAL A 56 -11.60 1.39 4.18
CA VAL A 56 -11.37 2.60 4.98
C VAL A 56 -10.59 3.66 4.19
N LEU A 57 -9.57 3.25 3.42
CA LEU A 57 -8.84 4.15 2.53
C LEU A 57 -9.74 4.76 1.45
N LEU A 58 -10.55 3.94 0.76
CA LEU A 58 -11.48 4.42 -0.28
C LEU A 58 -12.47 5.44 0.28
N GLU A 59 -13.04 5.16 1.45
CA GLU A 59 -13.96 6.07 2.16
C GLU A 59 -13.28 7.37 2.57
N SER A 60 -12.02 7.31 3.02
CA SER A 60 -11.22 8.49 3.35
C SER A 60 -11.05 9.41 2.13
N PHE A 61 -10.66 8.86 0.98
CA PHE A 61 -10.56 9.64 -0.26
C PHE A 61 -11.91 10.22 -0.70
N ARG A 62 -12.98 9.42 -0.64
CA ARG A 62 -14.34 9.91 -0.96
C ARG A 62 -14.77 11.07 -0.07
N ARG A 63 -14.47 11.00 1.23
CA ARG A 63 -14.77 12.07 2.19
C ARG A 63 -13.94 13.32 1.90
N LYS A 64 -12.64 13.17 1.65
CA LYS A 64 -11.71 14.28 1.34
C LYS A 64 -12.08 14.99 0.03
N HIS A 65 -12.52 14.23 -0.98
CA HIS A 65 -12.78 14.73 -2.34
C HIS A 65 -14.27 14.76 -2.71
N HIS A 66 -15.19 14.84 -1.75
CA HIS A 66 -16.64 14.74 -1.98
C HIS A 66 -17.23 15.78 -2.96
N HIS A 67 -16.50 16.87 -3.26
CA HIS A 67 -16.87 17.89 -4.25
C HIS A 67 -16.13 17.78 -5.60
N GLN A 68 -15.34 16.72 -5.82
CA GLN A 68 -14.50 16.56 -7.01
C GLN A 68 -14.66 15.15 -7.60
N PRO A 69 -14.49 14.99 -8.93
CA PRO A 69 -14.40 13.66 -9.52
C PRO A 69 -13.26 12.86 -8.90
N LEU A 70 -13.57 11.66 -8.40
CA LEU A 70 -12.62 10.73 -7.81
C LEU A 70 -12.55 9.45 -8.64
N ASP A 71 -11.37 9.14 -9.16
CA ASP A 71 -11.05 7.92 -9.89
C ASP A 71 -9.66 7.42 -9.48
N LEU A 72 -9.62 6.47 -8.54
CA LEU A 72 -8.38 5.91 -8.00
C LEU A 72 -7.67 4.94 -8.96
N GLU A 73 -8.33 4.55 -10.06
CA GLU A 73 -7.72 3.75 -11.12
C GLU A 73 -6.82 4.60 -12.02
N THR A 74 -7.05 5.91 -12.05
CA THR A 74 -6.29 6.86 -12.88
C THR A 74 -5.54 7.93 -12.09
N GLN A 75 -6.04 8.33 -10.93
CA GLN A 75 -5.45 9.36 -10.07
C GLN A 75 -4.47 8.75 -9.06
N SER A 76 -3.30 9.37 -8.95
CA SER A 76 -2.27 9.04 -7.96
C SER A 76 -2.48 9.79 -6.63
N ALA A 77 -1.78 9.38 -5.57
CA ALA A 77 -1.79 10.10 -4.30
C ALA A 77 -1.32 11.56 -4.45
N VAL A 78 -0.37 11.81 -5.37
CA VAL A 78 0.08 13.17 -5.70
C VAL A 78 -1.02 13.97 -6.40
N ASP A 79 -1.76 13.38 -7.35
CA ASP A 79 -2.86 14.07 -8.05
C ASP A 79 -4.00 14.44 -7.09
N LEU A 80 -4.19 13.64 -6.05
CA LEU A 80 -5.17 13.86 -4.97
C LEU A 80 -4.65 14.83 -3.88
N GLY A 81 -3.49 15.44 -4.10
CA GLY A 81 -2.93 16.44 -3.20
C GLY A 81 -2.49 15.90 -1.85
N ALA A 82 -2.26 14.59 -1.71
CA ALA A 82 -1.62 14.06 -0.52
C ALA A 82 -0.14 14.45 -0.52
N GLY A 83 0.37 14.90 0.63
CA GLY A 83 1.80 15.01 0.92
C GLY A 83 2.42 13.70 1.44
N PRO A 84 3.76 13.56 1.47
CA PRO A 84 4.40 12.46 2.19
C PRO A 84 4.10 12.59 3.69
N SER A 85 3.76 11.48 4.36
CA SER A 85 3.59 11.51 5.81
C SER A 85 4.94 11.62 6.52
N SER A 86 4.94 12.21 7.72
CA SER A 86 6.13 12.30 8.58
C SER A 86 6.57 10.96 9.17
N ILE A 87 5.72 9.95 9.13
CA ILE A 87 5.96 8.61 9.71
C ILE A 87 7.04 7.85 8.91
N LEU A 88 7.19 8.15 7.62
CA LEU A 88 8.19 7.52 6.74
C LEU A 88 9.56 8.23 6.85
N ALA A 89 10.25 8.05 7.98
CA ALA A 89 11.63 8.50 8.16
C ALA A 89 12.61 7.56 7.44
N GLU A 90 13.28 8.03 6.38
CA GLU A 90 13.70 7.12 5.32
C GLU A 90 15.09 7.42 4.69
N ARG A 91 15.88 6.37 4.41
CA ARG A 91 17.11 6.45 3.59
C ARG A 91 16.79 6.92 2.16
N GLN A 92 17.75 7.58 1.50
CA GLN A 92 17.56 8.22 0.19
C GLN A 92 16.94 7.32 -0.89
N GLU A 93 17.35 6.05 -0.99
CA GLU A 93 16.82 5.11 -1.99
C GLU A 93 15.36 4.74 -1.73
N LYS A 94 15.00 4.53 -0.47
CA LYS A 94 13.64 4.18 -0.06
C LYS A 94 12.71 5.41 -0.21
N ARG A 95 13.23 6.63 0.00
CA ARG A 95 12.52 7.88 -0.33
C ARG A 95 12.15 7.96 -1.81
N VAL A 96 13.08 7.70 -2.73
CA VAL A 96 12.80 7.73 -4.18
C VAL A 96 11.71 6.73 -4.57
N LEU A 97 11.71 5.57 -3.93
CA LEU A 97 10.73 4.53 -4.22
C LEU A 97 9.33 4.87 -3.72
N LEU A 98 9.21 5.33 -2.48
CA LEU A 98 7.94 5.81 -1.94
C LEU A 98 7.38 6.95 -2.80
N GLU A 99 8.25 7.87 -3.20
CA GLU A 99 7.91 9.01 -4.05
C GLU A 99 7.51 8.56 -5.47
N GLY A 100 8.13 7.50 -6.01
CA GLY A 100 7.70 6.84 -7.24
C GLY A 100 6.32 6.18 -7.12
N LEU A 101 6.06 5.48 -6.01
CA LEU A 101 4.77 4.83 -5.73
C LEU A 101 3.63 5.83 -5.63
N ARG A 102 3.88 6.99 -5.02
CA ARG A 102 2.86 8.06 -4.90
C ARG A 102 2.46 8.69 -6.23
N ARG A 103 3.20 8.44 -7.31
CA ARG A 103 2.95 8.95 -8.67
C ARG A 103 2.27 7.95 -9.60
N ILE A 104 1.97 6.75 -9.13
CA ILE A 104 1.13 5.81 -9.87
C ILE A 104 -0.29 5.84 -9.30
N PRO A 105 -1.33 5.42 -10.06
CA PRO A 105 -2.70 5.40 -9.55
C PRO A 105 -2.81 4.65 -8.23
N VAL A 106 -3.64 5.15 -7.31
CA VAL A 106 -3.74 4.63 -5.93
C VAL A 106 -4.06 3.15 -5.90
N ASP A 107 -4.97 2.67 -6.76
CA ASP A 107 -5.30 1.23 -6.86
C ASP A 107 -4.08 0.37 -7.24
N LEU A 108 -3.25 0.88 -8.17
CA LEU A 108 -2.05 0.19 -8.62
C LEU A 108 -0.92 0.25 -7.59
N GLN A 109 -0.85 1.35 -6.83
CA GLN A 109 -0.01 1.45 -5.65
C GLN A 109 -0.42 0.35 -4.66
N VAL A 110 -1.67 0.32 -4.20
CA VAL A 110 -2.20 -0.68 -3.25
C VAL A 110 -1.85 -2.12 -3.69
N VAL A 111 -2.06 -2.45 -4.96
CA VAL A 111 -1.73 -3.77 -5.52
C VAL A 111 -0.26 -4.14 -5.31
N LEU A 112 0.68 -3.23 -5.63
CA LEU A 112 2.11 -3.50 -5.43
C LEU A 112 2.46 -3.63 -3.96
N GLU A 113 1.97 -2.72 -3.13
CA GLU A 113 2.28 -2.68 -1.71
C GLU A 113 1.85 -3.98 -1.01
N LEU A 114 0.62 -4.43 -1.27
CA LEU A 114 0.09 -5.67 -0.72
C LEU A 114 0.80 -6.91 -1.26
N HIS A 115 1.09 -6.97 -2.57
CA HIS A 115 1.81 -8.10 -3.15
C HIS A 115 3.25 -8.19 -2.61
N TYR A 116 3.96 -7.07 -2.61
CA TYR A 116 5.39 -7.04 -2.36
C TYR A 116 5.77 -6.87 -0.90
N TRP A 117 5.01 -6.16 -0.08
CA TRP A 117 5.35 -6.03 1.34
C TRP A 117 4.57 -6.98 2.21
N GLU A 118 3.32 -7.22 1.84
CA GLU A 118 2.46 -8.07 2.65
C GLU A 118 2.48 -9.53 2.21
N GLY A 119 3.07 -9.82 1.04
CA GLY A 119 3.24 -11.18 0.51
C GLY A 119 1.96 -11.77 -0.07
N LEU A 120 0.94 -10.94 -0.33
CA LEU A 120 -0.36 -11.43 -0.77
C LEU A 120 -0.33 -11.92 -2.22
N THR A 121 -1.01 -13.02 -2.46
CA THR A 121 -1.16 -13.66 -3.78
C THR A 121 -2.16 -12.92 -4.66
N GLY A 122 -2.20 -13.27 -5.96
CA GLY A 122 -3.21 -12.72 -6.88
C GLY A 122 -4.65 -13.04 -6.44
N ALA A 123 -4.87 -14.26 -5.93
CA ALA A 123 -6.16 -14.68 -5.35
C ALA A 123 -6.57 -13.81 -4.15
N GLU A 124 -5.67 -13.60 -3.19
CA GLU A 124 -5.95 -12.75 -2.01
C GLU A 124 -6.18 -11.28 -2.39
N LEU A 125 -5.44 -10.77 -3.37
CA LEU A 125 -5.69 -9.42 -3.92
C LEU A 125 -7.06 -9.33 -4.61
N SER A 126 -7.47 -10.37 -5.32
CA SER A 126 -8.80 -10.47 -5.93
C SER A 126 -9.90 -10.35 -4.87
N GLU A 127 -9.75 -11.03 -3.73
CA GLU A 127 -10.69 -10.93 -2.60
C GLU A 127 -10.72 -9.53 -1.98
N ILE A 128 -9.55 -8.90 -1.79
CA ILE A 128 -9.45 -7.55 -1.19
C ILE A 128 -10.06 -6.48 -2.08
N LEU A 129 -9.78 -6.55 -3.39
CA LEU A 129 -10.11 -5.50 -4.35
C LEU A 129 -11.46 -5.75 -5.04
N GLY A 130 -12.04 -6.95 -4.94
CA GLY A 130 -13.28 -7.31 -5.60
C GLY A 130 -13.14 -7.40 -7.13
N ILE A 131 -11.98 -7.85 -7.62
CA ILE A 131 -11.65 -7.96 -9.05
C ILE A 131 -11.29 -9.39 -9.41
N PRO A 132 -11.41 -9.83 -10.68
CA PRO A 132 -10.95 -11.15 -11.08
C PRO A 132 -9.46 -11.37 -10.80
N GLU A 133 -9.06 -12.58 -10.43
CA GLU A 133 -7.66 -12.92 -10.15
C GLU A 133 -6.73 -12.62 -11.35
N ALA A 134 -7.16 -12.94 -12.57
CA ALA A 134 -6.42 -12.57 -13.78
C ALA A 134 -6.22 -11.05 -13.90
N THR A 135 -7.24 -10.26 -13.50
CA THR A 135 -7.16 -8.81 -13.44
C THR A 135 -6.16 -8.37 -12.38
N ALA A 136 -6.12 -9.00 -11.21
CA ALA A 136 -5.13 -8.70 -10.17
C ALA A 136 -3.69 -8.89 -10.70
N TYR A 137 -3.39 -10.01 -11.36
CA TYR A 137 -2.07 -10.23 -11.98
C TYR A 137 -1.74 -9.21 -13.07
N SER A 138 -2.71 -8.85 -13.90
CA SER A 138 -2.51 -7.81 -14.91
C SER A 138 -2.24 -6.43 -14.29
N ARG A 139 -2.92 -6.09 -13.17
CA ARG A 139 -2.70 -4.87 -12.39
C ARG A 139 -1.31 -4.86 -11.75
N ILE A 140 -0.83 -5.97 -11.20
CA ILE A 140 0.55 -6.08 -10.68
C ILE A 140 1.54 -5.74 -11.79
N ARG A 141 1.42 -6.39 -12.96
CA ARG A 141 2.32 -6.14 -14.09
C ARG A 141 2.27 -4.68 -14.54
N ARG A 142 1.07 -4.11 -14.65
CA ARG A 142 0.87 -2.71 -15.06
C ARG A 142 1.47 -1.74 -14.04
N ALA A 143 1.25 -1.99 -12.76
CA ALA A 143 1.78 -1.18 -11.69
C ALA A 143 3.32 -1.18 -11.69
N LYS A 144 3.98 -2.34 -11.88
CA LYS A 144 5.44 -2.42 -12.03
C LYS A 144 5.95 -1.55 -13.17
N GLN A 145 5.27 -1.57 -14.33
CA GLN A 145 5.66 -0.76 -15.50
C GLN A 145 5.51 0.75 -15.25
N LEU A 146 4.42 1.16 -14.60
CA LEU A 146 4.21 2.57 -14.27
C LEU A 146 5.19 3.04 -13.20
N LEU A 147 5.50 2.19 -12.23
CA LEU A 147 6.49 2.49 -11.20
C LEU A 147 7.88 2.68 -11.80
N ASP A 148 8.33 1.80 -12.72
CA ASP A 148 9.62 2.00 -13.41
C ASP A 148 9.69 3.37 -14.12
N LYS A 149 8.61 3.76 -14.80
CA LYS A 149 8.51 5.09 -15.43
C LYS A 149 8.54 6.23 -14.41
N ALA A 150 7.85 6.08 -13.28
CA ALA A 150 7.85 7.07 -12.22
C ALA A 150 9.23 7.22 -11.57
N LEU A 151 9.91 6.11 -11.27
CA LEU A 151 11.25 6.10 -10.70
C LEU A 151 12.26 6.81 -11.60
N ARG A 152 12.19 6.61 -12.93
CA ARG A 152 13.04 7.33 -13.89
C ARG A 152 12.87 8.85 -13.85
N ARG A 153 11.68 9.34 -13.47
CA ARG A 153 11.40 10.79 -13.34
C ARG A 153 11.86 11.36 -12.02
N VAL A 154 11.82 10.57 -10.95
CA VAL A 154 12.09 11.01 -9.57
C VAL A 154 13.56 10.80 -9.17
N ALA A 155 14.25 9.82 -9.76
CA ALA A 155 15.63 9.52 -9.41
C ALA A 155 16.57 10.69 -9.76
N ALA A 156 17.27 11.21 -8.75
CA ALA A 156 18.23 12.31 -8.90
C ALA A 156 19.48 11.93 -9.72
N SER A 157 19.76 10.62 -9.90
CA SER A 157 20.85 10.16 -10.75
C SER A 157 20.61 8.73 -11.30
N PRO A 158 21.28 8.36 -12.41
CA PRO A 158 21.25 7.00 -12.95
C PRO A 158 21.76 5.93 -11.97
N ALA A 159 22.63 6.29 -11.01
CA ALA A 159 23.11 5.37 -9.99
C ALA A 159 22.02 5.01 -8.98
N VAL A 160 21.25 6.01 -8.52
CA VAL A 160 20.10 5.80 -7.64
C VAL A 160 19.04 4.97 -8.36
N LEU A 161 18.75 5.26 -9.63
CA LEU A 161 17.81 4.49 -10.42
C LEU A 161 18.25 3.02 -10.58
N ARG A 162 19.53 2.75 -10.88
CA ARG A 162 20.03 1.37 -11.01
C ARG A 162 19.95 0.60 -9.70
N ASN A 163 20.11 1.25 -8.55
CA ASN A 163 19.96 0.57 -7.27
C ASN A 163 18.48 0.29 -6.94
N THR A 164 17.57 1.24 -7.25
CA THR A 164 16.14 1.13 -6.91
C THR A 164 15.32 0.31 -7.92
N ALA A 165 15.53 0.49 -9.22
CA ALA A 165 14.70 -0.11 -10.27
C ALA A 165 15.09 -1.56 -10.60
N SER A 166 16.38 -1.91 -10.51
CA SER A 166 16.88 -3.25 -10.88
C SER A 166 16.45 -4.36 -9.92
N ASN A 167 15.69 -4.03 -8.87
CA ASN A 167 15.56 -4.91 -7.73
C ASN A 167 14.29 -4.62 -6.94
N LEU A 168 13.16 -4.31 -7.58
CA LEU A 168 11.87 -4.20 -6.85
C LEU A 168 11.62 -5.45 -6.01
N ASP A 169 11.98 -6.64 -6.51
CA ASP A 169 11.85 -7.90 -5.78
C ASP A 169 12.85 -8.00 -4.60
N ARG A 170 14.10 -7.52 -4.74
CA ARG A 170 15.08 -7.46 -3.64
C ARG A 170 14.75 -6.37 -2.62
N TRP A 171 14.21 -5.25 -3.08
CA TRP A 171 13.73 -4.19 -2.21
C TRP A 171 12.49 -4.65 -1.45
N ALA A 172 11.55 -5.31 -2.12
CA ALA A 172 10.42 -5.97 -1.46
C ALA A 172 10.90 -6.99 -0.43
N ALA A 173 11.91 -7.80 -0.76
CA ALA A 173 12.54 -8.72 0.19
C ALA A 173 13.22 -7.98 1.36
N SER A 174 13.90 -6.85 1.12
CA SER A 174 14.49 -6.00 2.17
C SER A 174 13.42 -5.41 3.09
N ILE A 175 12.32 -4.90 2.53
CA ILE A 175 11.19 -4.38 3.29
C ILE A 175 10.58 -5.49 4.14
N ARG A 176 10.37 -6.69 3.56
CA ARG A 176 9.88 -7.85 4.30
C ARG A 176 10.84 -8.27 5.40
N ALA A 177 12.15 -8.29 5.14
CA ALA A 177 13.16 -8.60 6.13
C ALA A 177 13.19 -7.57 7.28
N ASP A 178 13.11 -6.28 6.97
CA ASP A 178 13.03 -5.21 7.97
C ASP A 178 11.76 -5.36 8.84
N LEU A 179 10.63 -5.75 8.24
CA LEU A 179 9.38 -6.05 8.97
C LEU A 179 9.49 -7.29 9.86
N GLU A 180 10.08 -8.37 9.35
CA GLU A 180 10.26 -9.63 10.09
C GLU A 180 11.23 -9.45 11.26
N LEU A 181 12.24 -8.57 11.11
CA LEU A 181 13.17 -8.19 12.17
C LEU A 181 12.51 -7.28 13.21
N GLY A 182 11.69 -6.31 12.80
CA GLY A 182 10.91 -5.46 13.72
C GLY A 182 9.91 -6.25 14.57
N GLN A 183 9.28 -7.28 14.00
CA GLN A 183 8.36 -8.18 14.69
C GLN A 183 9.02 -9.16 15.68
N ARG A 184 10.35 -9.28 15.67
CA ARG A 184 11.11 -10.17 16.59
C ARG A 184 11.70 -9.44 17.80
N VAL A 185 11.71 -8.11 17.78
CA VAL A 185 12.32 -7.26 18.83
C VAL A 185 11.27 -6.68 19.79
N ASN A 186 9.97 -6.90 19.52
CA ASN A 186 8.82 -6.60 20.40
C ASN A 186 8.08 -7.89 20.78
#